data_AF-A0A377PL80-F1
#
_entry.id   AF-A0A377PL80-F1
#
_cell.length_a   1.000
_cell.length_b   1.000
_cell.length_c   1.000
_cell.angle_alpha   90.00
_cell.angle_beta   90.00
_cell.angle_gamma   90.00
#
_symmetry.space_group_name_H-M   'P 1'
#
loop_
_entity.id
_entity.type
_entity.pdbx_description
1 polymer ?
#
loop_
_entity_poly.entity_id
_entity_poly.type
_entity_poly.pdbx_seq_one_letter_code
_entity_poly.pdbx_strand_id
1 'polypeptide(L)'
;MTQLDLTSLSPRIRAHKEALIHIVKPPVCTERAQHYTEMYQQHQDKPLPVRRALALAHHLQQRTIWIKHDELIIGNQASEVRAAPIFPEYTVSWIEQEIDELADRPGAGFSVSEENKAVLHKICPWWRGQTVQDRCYGMFTDEQKALLSTGIIKAEGNMTSGDAHLAVNFPLLLEKGLDGLRNKVDERRSRLHLTDWEDLHKEQFLKSIDIALSALSDHILRYAELAKSMAEQENRPERQAELRHIAENCELIAHQPPQTFWQALQLCYFMQLVLQIESNGHSVSFGRLDQYLYPWYRRDVELQQSISREFAIELLHGCWLKLLEVNKIRSGSHSKASAGSPLYQNVTIGGQTLLNGQPQDAVNPLSYTVLESCGRLRSTQPNLSVRYHAGISNDFLDACVQVIRCGFGMPAFNNDEIVIPEFIKLGVEPQDAYDYAAIGCIETAVGGKWGYRCTGMSFINFARVMLAALEQGRDATSQKIFLPQELALSKGNFETFDQVMNAWDEQIRYYTRKSIEIECVVDTVLEENAHDIICSALVDDCIERGKSVKQGGAKYDWVSGLQVGIANLGNSLAAVRKLVFEQGVIGQQQLAAALENDFDGLDGELLRQRLMNNAPKIWQRRR
;
A
#
# COMPACT_ATOMS: atom_id res chain seq x y z
N MET A 1 34.48 10.53 -4.66
CA MET A 1 33.23 9.76 -4.58
C MET A 1 32.90 9.52 -3.13
N THR A 2 31.64 9.64 -2.75
CA THR A 2 31.12 9.36 -1.40
C THR A 2 31.22 7.88 -1.10
N GLN A 3 31.76 7.54 0.07
CA GLN A 3 31.81 6.17 0.59
C GLN A 3 30.91 6.11 1.82
N LEU A 4 29.90 5.25 1.78
CA LEU A 4 28.95 5.07 2.88
C LEU A 4 29.48 4.05 3.89
N ASP A 5 29.26 4.26 5.18
CA ASP A 5 29.38 3.19 6.17
C ASP A 5 28.08 2.39 6.17
N LEU A 6 28.14 1.13 5.73
CA LEU A 6 26.96 0.26 5.58
C LEU A 6 26.94 -0.87 6.61
N THR A 7 27.71 -0.73 7.70
CA THR A 7 27.93 -1.79 8.69
C THR A 7 27.65 -1.38 10.12
N SER A 8 27.75 -0.09 10.45
CA SER A 8 27.47 0.40 11.80
C SER A 8 25.98 0.41 12.14
N LEU A 9 25.65 -0.09 13.32
CA LEU A 9 24.34 0.04 13.96
C LEU A 9 24.60 0.25 15.46
N SER A 10 23.87 1.20 16.06
CA SER A 10 23.93 1.38 17.52
C SER A 10 23.43 0.11 18.24
N PRO A 11 23.89 -0.15 19.48
CA PRO A 11 23.40 -1.29 20.26
C PRO A 11 21.87 -1.31 20.41
N ARG A 12 21.25 -0.14 20.58
CA ARG A 12 19.79 0.06 20.64
C ARG A 12 19.10 -0.45 19.39
N ILE A 13 19.51 0.02 18.20
CA ILE A 13 18.90 -0.36 16.93
C ILE A 13 19.12 -1.85 16.63
N ARG A 14 20.28 -2.40 16.97
CA ARG A 14 20.55 -3.84 16.82
C ARG A 14 19.60 -4.68 17.67
N ALA A 15 19.47 -4.37 18.95
CA ALA A 15 18.58 -5.08 19.86
C ALA A 15 17.11 -4.99 19.43
N HIS A 16 16.66 -3.81 19.01
CA HIS A 16 15.29 -3.61 18.51
C HIS A 16 15.04 -4.40 17.22
N LYS A 17 15.96 -4.35 16.23
CA LYS A 17 15.86 -5.15 15.01
C LYS A 17 15.77 -6.65 15.34
N GLU A 18 16.65 -7.15 16.21
CA GLU A 18 16.67 -8.55 16.64
C GLU A 18 15.34 -8.94 17.30
N ALA A 19 14.76 -8.08 18.14
CA ALA A 19 13.46 -8.34 18.77
C ALA A 19 12.32 -8.50 17.74
N LEU A 20 12.36 -7.78 16.61
CA LEU A 20 11.32 -7.86 15.57
C LEU A 20 11.49 -9.07 14.66
N ILE A 21 12.69 -9.35 14.17
CA ILE A 21 12.92 -10.41 13.17
C ILE A 21 12.78 -11.83 13.75
N HIS A 22 12.88 -11.98 15.08
CA HIS A 22 12.66 -13.26 15.75
C HIS A 22 11.18 -13.57 16.06
N ILE A 23 10.25 -12.65 15.73
CA ILE A 23 8.81 -12.92 15.84
C ILE A 23 8.37 -13.76 14.64
N VAL A 24 8.45 -15.08 14.78
CA VAL A 24 8.16 -16.06 13.72
C VAL A 24 6.65 -16.23 13.48
N LYS A 25 5.83 -16.18 14.54
CA LYS A 25 4.37 -16.24 14.49
C LYS A 25 3.79 -14.99 15.16
N PRO A 26 3.57 -13.90 14.40
CA PRO A 26 3.05 -12.66 14.98
C PRO A 26 1.65 -12.84 15.58
N PRO A 27 1.32 -12.12 16.67
CA PRO A 27 0.00 -12.20 17.29
C PRO A 27 -1.07 -11.45 16.49
N VAL A 28 -2.33 -11.66 16.86
CA VAL A 28 -3.50 -10.88 16.40
C VAL A 28 -4.00 -9.99 17.53
N CYS A 29 -4.45 -8.77 17.20
CA CYS A 29 -5.04 -7.83 18.15
C CYS A 29 -6.51 -7.58 17.83
N THR A 30 -7.38 -7.69 18.84
CA THR A 30 -8.84 -7.52 18.68
C THR A 30 -9.38 -6.20 19.24
N GLU A 31 -8.56 -5.38 19.92
CA GLU A 31 -9.00 -4.10 20.52
C GLU A 31 -9.67 -3.17 19.51
N ARG A 32 -9.09 -3.05 18.30
CA ARG A 32 -9.69 -2.22 17.24
C ARG A 32 -11.07 -2.75 16.85
N ALA A 33 -11.19 -4.05 16.60
CA ALA A 33 -12.45 -4.66 16.22
C ALA A 33 -13.52 -4.47 17.32
N GLN A 34 -13.14 -4.61 18.59
CA GLN A 34 -14.01 -4.34 19.74
C GLN A 34 -14.50 -2.89 19.76
N HIS A 35 -13.57 -1.93 19.81
CA HIS A 35 -13.89 -0.51 19.94
C HIS A 35 -14.69 0.01 18.73
N TYR A 36 -14.38 -0.45 17.52
CA TYR A 36 -15.15 -0.09 16.32
C TYR A 36 -16.56 -0.68 16.37
N THR A 37 -16.71 -1.94 16.77
CA THR A 37 -18.02 -2.59 16.89
C THR A 37 -18.90 -1.88 17.92
N GLU A 38 -18.34 -1.52 19.08
CA GLU A 38 -19.03 -0.77 20.12
C GLU A 38 -19.58 0.56 19.60
N MET A 39 -18.73 1.38 18.97
CA MET A 39 -19.15 2.68 18.45
C MET A 39 -20.13 2.55 17.28
N TYR A 40 -19.96 1.54 16.42
CA TYR A 40 -20.91 1.29 15.35
C TYR A 40 -22.29 0.88 15.86
N GLN A 41 -22.36 0.12 16.95
CA GLN A 41 -23.62 -0.26 17.59
C GLN A 41 -24.28 0.92 18.31
N GLN A 42 -23.50 1.75 19.02
CA GLN A 42 -24.01 2.89 19.79
C GLN A 42 -24.42 4.09 18.92
N HIS A 43 -23.85 4.21 17.71
CA HIS A 43 -24.03 5.37 16.83
C HIS A 43 -24.61 5.02 15.46
N GLN A 44 -25.53 4.05 15.41
CA GLN A 44 -26.29 3.71 14.20
C GLN A 44 -27.11 4.89 13.66
N ASP A 45 -27.44 5.85 14.52
CA ASP A 45 -28.17 7.08 14.16
C ASP A 45 -27.30 8.11 13.41
N LYS A 46 -25.97 8.02 13.51
CA LYS A 46 -25.05 8.98 12.90
C LYS A 46 -24.79 8.65 11.42
N PRO A 47 -24.54 9.67 10.58
CA PRO A 47 -23.97 9.49 9.24
C PRO A 47 -22.66 8.70 9.32
N LEU A 48 -22.41 7.87 8.31
CA LEU A 48 -21.28 6.94 8.35
C LEU A 48 -19.90 7.61 8.54
N PRO A 49 -19.55 8.74 7.88
CA PRO A 49 -18.26 9.38 8.12
C PRO A 49 -18.07 9.77 9.59
N VAL A 50 -19.11 10.32 10.21
CA VAL A 50 -19.11 10.68 11.64
C VAL A 50 -19.01 9.44 12.52
N ARG A 51 -19.74 8.36 12.19
CA ARG A 51 -19.66 7.09 12.93
C ARG A 51 -18.24 6.51 12.90
N ARG A 52 -17.55 6.57 11.75
CA ARG A 52 -16.15 6.12 11.61
C ARG A 52 -15.18 7.01 12.39
N ALA A 53 -15.35 8.32 12.35
CA ALA A 53 -14.53 9.24 13.15
C ALA A 53 -14.69 8.99 14.66
N LEU A 54 -15.92 8.75 15.13
CA LEU A 54 -16.17 8.38 16.53
C LEU A 54 -15.55 7.02 16.90
N ALA A 55 -15.64 6.03 16.02
CA ALA A 55 -14.99 4.73 16.19
C ALA A 55 -13.47 4.85 16.32
N LEU A 56 -12.83 5.64 15.44
CA LEU A 56 -11.40 5.93 15.53
C LEU A 56 -11.07 6.68 16.83
N ALA A 57 -11.83 7.71 17.19
CA ALA A 57 -11.60 8.50 18.39
C ALA A 57 -11.68 7.65 19.67
N HIS A 58 -12.74 6.86 19.81
CA HIS A 58 -12.89 5.90 20.92
C HIS A 58 -11.74 4.89 20.94
N HIS A 59 -11.37 4.34 19.79
CA HIS A 59 -10.26 3.39 19.72
C HIS A 59 -8.94 4.04 20.14
N LEU A 60 -8.58 5.22 19.63
CA LEU A 60 -7.36 5.94 20.01
C LEU A 60 -7.36 6.39 21.47
N GLN A 61 -8.52 6.61 22.08
CA GLN A 61 -8.65 6.93 23.49
C GLN A 61 -8.46 5.70 24.40
N GLN A 62 -9.00 4.55 24.01
CA GLN A 62 -9.07 3.36 24.87
C GLN A 62 -7.96 2.34 24.63
N ARG A 63 -7.43 2.25 23.40
CA ARG A 63 -6.48 1.20 23.03
C ARG A 63 -5.24 1.19 23.92
N THR A 64 -4.63 0.03 24.02
CA THR A 64 -3.34 -0.16 24.66
C THR A 64 -2.25 0.62 23.92
N ILE A 65 -1.51 1.44 24.66
CA ILE A 65 -0.30 2.11 24.20
C ILE A 65 0.90 1.70 25.06
N TRP A 66 2.07 1.65 24.44
CA TRP A 66 3.33 1.35 25.10
C TRP A 66 4.51 2.00 24.38
N ILE A 67 5.62 2.14 25.10
CA ILE A 67 6.93 2.50 24.55
C ILE A 67 7.89 1.36 24.89
N LYS A 68 8.58 0.79 23.89
CA LYS A 68 9.45 -0.39 24.07
C LYS A 68 10.81 -0.19 23.39
N HIS A 69 11.72 -1.14 23.62
CA HIS A 69 13.00 -1.28 22.91
C HIS A 69 13.91 -0.04 22.97
N ASP A 70 13.79 0.77 24.01
CA ASP A 70 14.45 2.07 24.14
C ASP A 70 14.28 2.95 22.89
N GLU A 71 13.14 2.83 22.19
CA GLU A 71 12.90 3.51 20.92
C GLU A 71 12.89 5.04 21.08
N LEU A 72 13.37 5.73 20.04
CA LEU A 72 13.39 7.20 19.94
C LEU A 72 12.19 7.74 19.17
N ILE A 73 11.66 6.95 18.24
CA ILE A 73 10.40 7.21 17.53
C ILE A 73 9.35 6.29 18.14
N ILE A 74 8.32 6.87 18.74
CA ILE A 74 7.32 6.14 19.53
C ILE A 74 5.98 6.04 18.83
N GLY A 75 5.15 5.08 19.27
CA GLY A 75 3.83 4.79 18.72
C GLY A 75 3.71 3.32 18.34
N ASN A 76 2.69 2.62 18.83
CA ASN A 76 2.45 1.21 18.53
C ASN A 76 1.11 1.05 17.82
N GLN A 77 1.04 0.17 16.82
CA GLN A 77 -0.21 -0.08 16.05
C GLN A 77 -1.26 -0.82 16.87
N ALA A 78 -0.82 -1.74 17.73
CA ALA A 78 -1.66 -2.71 18.41
C ALA A 78 -1.13 -3.02 19.82
N SER A 79 -1.89 -3.81 20.59
CA SER A 79 -1.57 -4.15 21.98
C SER A 79 -0.25 -4.89 22.17
N GLU A 80 0.17 -5.70 21.19
CA GLU A 80 1.42 -6.46 21.21
C GLU A 80 2.35 -6.09 20.04
N VAL A 81 3.65 -6.38 20.19
CA VAL A 81 4.67 -6.12 19.18
C VAL A 81 4.35 -6.94 17.92
N ARG A 82 4.36 -6.31 16.74
CA ARG A 82 4.03 -6.93 15.45
C ARG A 82 2.63 -7.55 15.38
N ALA A 83 1.73 -7.24 16.31
CA ALA A 83 0.37 -7.77 16.26
C ALA A 83 -0.40 -7.20 15.07
N ALA A 84 -1.13 -8.05 14.34
CA ALA A 84 -2.03 -7.59 13.29
C ALA A 84 -3.42 -7.26 13.88
N PRO A 85 -3.90 -6.01 13.79
CA PRO A 85 -5.26 -5.68 14.21
C PRO A 85 -6.31 -6.28 13.27
N ILE A 86 -7.53 -6.51 13.79
CA ILE A 86 -8.68 -6.95 12.99
C ILE A 86 -9.56 -5.76 12.57
N PHE A 87 -10.02 -5.81 11.31
CA PHE A 87 -10.80 -4.75 10.65
C PHE A 87 -12.10 -5.34 10.08
N PRO A 88 -13.12 -5.56 10.94
CA PRO A 88 -14.29 -6.36 10.58
C PRO A 88 -15.23 -5.66 9.61
N GLU A 89 -15.13 -4.34 9.43
CA GLU A 89 -15.98 -3.59 8.50
C GLU A 89 -15.75 -3.96 7.03
N TYR A 90 -14.56 -4.48 6.68
CA TYR A 90 -14.25 -4.87 5.31
C TYR A 90 -14.72 -6.29 5.04
N THR A 91 -14.45 -7.22 5.96
CA THR A 91 -14.91 -8.60 5.87
C THR A 91 -14.76 -9.33 7.21
N VAL A 92 -15.65 -10.29 7.44
CA VAL A 92 -15.51 -11.32 8.47
C VAL A 92 -15.49 -12.75 7.89
N SER A 93 -15.71 -12.91 6.58
CA SER A 93 -15.90 -14.22 5.96
C SER A 93 -14.70 -15.14 6.13
N TRP A 94 -13.49 -14.67 5.80
CA TRP A 94 -12.29 -15.50 5.94
C TRP A 94 -11.89 -15.66 7.40
N ILE A 95 -12.23 -14.69 8.26
CA ILE A 95 -11.95 -14.76 9.70
C ILE A 95 -12.71 -15.94 10.27
N GLU A 96 -14.03 -16.02 10.05
CA GLU A 96 -14.86 -17.12 10.56
C GLU A 96 -14.47 -18.48 10.00
N GLN A 97 -13.94 -18.53 8.78
CA GLN A 97 -13.50 -19.78 8.13
C GLN A 97 -12.14 -20.27 8.63
N GLU A 98 -11.22 -19.36 8.97
CA GLU A 98 -9.81 -19.70 9.17
C GLU A 98 -9.31 -19.44 10.60
N ILE A 99 -10.13 -18.88 11.51
CA ILE A 99 -9.68 -18.40 12.83
C ILE A 99 -8.97 -19.47 13.67
N ASP A 100 -9.37 -20.73 13.56
CA ASP A 100 -8.77 -21.85 14.29
C ASP A 100 -7.51 -22.42 13.62
N GLU A 101 -7.28 -22.11 12.33
CA GLU A 101 -6.21 -22.68 11.51
C GLU A 101 -5.12 -21.64 11.15
N LEU A 102 -5.19 -20.42 11.71
CA LEU A 102 -4.27 -19.32 11.41
C LEU A 102 -2.80 -19.64 11.71
N ALA A 103 -2.52 -20.47 12.70
CA ALA A 103 -1.17 -20.70 13.21
C ALA A 103 -0.26 -21.49 12.26
N ASP A 104 -0.84 -22.30 11.37
CA ASP A 104 -0.11 -23.27 10.55
C ASP A 104 -0.09 -22.91 9.05
N ARG A 105 -0.55 -21.70 8.70
CA ARG A 105 -0.50 -21.20 7.33
C ARG A 105 0.96 -21.05 6.84
N PRO A 106 1.36 -21.71 5.74
CA PRO A 106 2.71 -21.60 5.20
C PRO A 106 3.08 -20.15 4.85
N GLY A 107 4.10 -19.59 5.52
CA GLY A 107 4.60 -18.24 5.26
C GLY A 107 3.67 -17.08 5.66
N ALA A 108 2.55 -17.37 6.33
CA ALA A 108 1.55 -16.38 6.74
C ALA A 108 0.85 -16.77 8.07
N GLY A 109 1.57 -17.48 8.94
CA GLY A 109 1.04 -17.98 10.21
C GLY A 109 0.94 -16.89 11.26
N PHE A 110 -0.19 -16.84 11.97
CA PHE A 110 -0.44 -15.91 13.09
C PHE A 110 -0.83 -16.67 14.35
N SER A 111 -0.38 -16.20 15.51
CA SER A 111 -0.85 -16.71 16.80
C SER A 111 -2.14 -15.99 17.21
N VAL A 112 -3.15 -16.77 17.60
CA VAL A 112 -4.43 -16.26 18.08
C VAL A 112 -4.68 -16.90 19.44
N SER A 113 -4.74 -16.08 20.48
CA SER A 113 -5.11 -16.55 21.81
C SER A 113 -6.58 -16.98 21.84
N GLU A 114 -6.93 -17.91 22.74
CA GLU A 114 -8.33 -18.34 22.94
C GLU A 114 -9.24 -17.17 23.35
N GLU A 115 -8.69 -16.18 24.06
CA GLU A 115 -9.39 -14.92 24.36
C GLU A 115 -9.74 -14.14 23.08
N ASN A 116 -8.77 -13.96 22.17
CA ASN A 116 -9.02 -13.29 20.90
C ASN A 116 -10.03 -14.04 20.03
N LYS A 117 -9.99 -15.38 20.03
CA LYS A 117 -11.02 -16.20 19.34
C LYS A 117 -12.41 -15.95 19.92
N ALA A 118 -12.55 -15.99 21.24
CA ALA A 118 -13.83 -15.73 21.92
C ALA A 118 -14.37 -14.33 21.61
N VAL A 119 -13.50 -13.31 21.60
CA VAL A 119 -13.84 -11.94 21.19
C VAL A 119 -14.35 -11.91 19.75
N LEU A 120 -13.65 -12.55 18.81
CA LEU A 120 -14.04 -12.56 17.40
C LEU A 120 -15.33 -13.33 17.15
N HIS A 121 -15.56 -14.46 17.83
CA HIS A 121 -16.84 -15.19 17.76
C HIS A 121 -18.02 -14.35 18.25
N LYS A 122 -17.80 -13.42 19.19
CA LYS A 122 -18.82 -12.48 19.65
C LYS A 122 -19.07 -11.35 18.64
N ILE A 123 -18.03 -10.85 17.99
CA ILE A 123 -18.09 -9.65 17.13
C ILE A 123 -18.51 -9.98 15.70
N CYS A 124 -17.92 -11.00 15.08
CA CYS A 124 -18.13 -11.30 13.66
C CYS A 124 -19.61 -11.47 13.26
N PRO A 125 -20.47 -12.14 14.06
CA PRO A 125 -21.89 -12.28 13.72
C PRO A 125 -22.63 -10.96 13.51
N TRP A 126 -22.27 -9.90 14.25
CA TRP A 126 -22.91 -8.60 14.11
C TRP A 126 -22.58 -7.94 12.76
N TRP A 127 -21.37 -8.17 12.25
CA TRP A 127 -20.91 -7.57 10.98
C TRP A 127 -21.43 -8.25 9.73
N ARG A 128 -21.95 -9.48 9.83
CA ARG A 128 -22.49 -10.23 8.68
C ARG A 128 -23.55 -9.43 7.93
N GLY A 129 -23.41 -9.34 6.60
CA GLY A 129 -24.30 -8.57 5.73
C GLY A 129 -24.05 -7.06 5.74
N GLN A 130 -23.20 -6.57 6.64
CA GLN A 130 -22.83 -5.15 6.73
C GLN A 130 -21.45 -4.87 6.13
N THR A 131 -20.61 -5.89 5.97
CA THR A 131 -19.23 -5.73 5.50
C THR A 131 -19.14 -5.30 4.03
N VAL A 132 -18.02 -4.67 3.66
CA VAL A 132 -17.73 -4.35 2.24
C VAL A 132 -17.86 -5.58 1.36
N GLN A 133 -17.24 -6.70 1.75
CA GLN A 133 -17.31 -7.92 0.96
C GLN A 133 -18.75 -8.43 0.80
N ASP A 134 -19.53 -8.51 1.88
CA ASP A 134 -20.91 -9.01 1.80
C ASP A 134 -21.77 -8.14 0.87
N ARG A 135 -21.63 -6.82 0.96
CA ARG A 135 -22.36 -5.86 0.11
C ARG A 135 -21.93 -5.93 -1.35
N CYS A 136 -20.64 -6.15 -1.65
CA CYS A 136 -20.17 -6.41 -3.00
C CYS A 136 -20.87 -7.64 -3.60
N TYR A 137 -20.92 -8.75 -2.85
CA TYR A 137 -21.62 -9.98 -3.30
C TYR A 137 -23.15 -9.82 -3.37
N GLY A 138 -23.72 -8.86 -2.64
CA GLY A 138 -25.11 -8.45 -2.79
C GLY A 138 -25.40 -7.74 -4.13
N MET A 139 -24.40 -7.10 -4.74
CA MET A 139 -24.54 -6.35 -6.00
C MET A 139 -24.01 -7.10 -7.23
N PHE A 140 -23.03 -7.99 -7.07
CA PHE A 140 -22.49 -8.72 -8.21
C PHE A 140 -23.55 -9.57 -8.93
N THR A 141 -23.52 -9.54 -10.27
CA THR A 141 -24.26 -10.47 -11.11
C THR A 141 -23.73 -11.90 -10.94
N ASP A 142 -24.51 -12.90 -11.33
CA ASP A 142 -24.09 -14.30 -11.26
C ASP A 142 -22.84 -14.57 -12.13
N GLU A 143 -22.72 -13.88 -13.28
CA GLU A 143 -21.54 -13.94 -14.13
C GLU A 143 -20.29 -13.40 -13.42
N GLN A 144 -20.40 -12.25 -12.74
CA GLN A 144 -19.29 -11.66 -11.99
C GLN A 144 -18.86 -12.55 -10.82
N LYS A 145 -19.82 -13.12 -10.07
CA LYS A 145 -19.55 -14.10 -9.02
C LYS A 145 -18.82 -15.32 -9.59
N ALA A 146 -19.27 -15.82 -10.74
CA ALA A 146 -18.64 -16.95 -11.41
C ALA A 146 -17.22 -16.63 -11.91
N LEU A 147 -16.96 -15.42 -12.42
CA LEU A 147 -15.62 -14.98 -12.83
C LEU A 147 -14.65 -14.90 -11.64
N LEU A 148 -15.10 -14.32 -10.53
CA LEU A 148 -14.32 -14.22 -9.29
C LEU A 148 -14.04 -15.60 -8.69
N SER A 149 -15.02 -16.51 -8.72
CA SER A 149 -14.87 -17.84 -8.15
C SER A 149 -13.84 -18.69 -8.88
N THR A 150 -13.64 -18.49 -10.19
CA THR A 150 -12.61 -19.21 -10.96
C THR A 150 -11.23 -18.59 -10.77
N GLY A 151 -11.16 -17.32 -10.36
CA GLY A 151 -9.91 -16.56 -10.23
C GLY A 151 -9.27 -16.15 -11.56
N ILE A 152 -10.00 -16.20 -12.68
CA ILE A 152 -9.51 -15.64 -13.95
C ILE A 152 -9.43 -14.11 -13.89
N ILE A 153 -10.34 -13.50 -13.13
CA ILE A 153 -10.28 -12.14 -12.60
C ILE A 153 -10.29 -12.23 -11.07
N LYS A 154 -9.49 -11.41 -10.38
CA LYS A 154 -9.49 -11.32 -8.90
C LYS A 154 -9.55 -9.87 -8.42
N ALA A 155 -10.37 -9.59 -7.41
CA ALA A 155 -10.42 -8.31 -6.70
C ALA A 155 -10.47 -8.50 -5.16
N GLU A 156 -9.93 -9.63 -4.68
CA GLU A 156 -10.02 -10.07 -3.28
C GLU A 156 -9.40 -9.04 -2.31
N GLY A 157 -8.28 -8.43 -2.69
CA GLY A 157 -7.60 -7.42 -1.87
C GLY A 157 -8.43 -6.15 -1.68
N ASN A 158 -9.29 -5.79 -2.62
CA ASN A 158 -10.12 -4.58 -2.60
C ASN A 158 -11.37 -4.79 -1.74
N MET A 159 -11.98 -5.99 -1.78
CA MET A 159 -13.17 -6.31 -0.99
C MET A 159 -12.87 -6.57 0.50
N THR A 160 -11.63 -6.90 0.83
CA THR A 160 -11.25 -7.37 2.19
C THR A 160 -10.39 -6.37 2.96
N SER A 161 -10.18 -5.17 2.41
CA SER A 161 -9.29 -4.16 2.96
C SER A 161 -9.71 -2.76 2.53
N GLY A 162 -9.31 -1.76 3.29
CA GLY A 162 -9.28 -0.38 2.81
C GLY A 162 -8.29 -0.21 1.66
N ASP A 163 -8.41 0.91 0.95
CA ASP A 163 -7.66 1.14 -0.28
C ASP A 163 -6.20 1.49 -0.02
N ALA A 164 -5.94 2.63 0.64
CA ALA A 164 -4.61 3.22 0.76
C ALA A 164 -3.91 3.33 -0.62
N HIS A 165 -2.70 2.78 -0.81
CA HIS A 165 -1.95 2.95 -2.07
C HIS A 165 -1.83 4.43 -2.48
N LEU A 166 -1.43 5.27 -1.53
CA LEU A 166 -1.13 6.69 -1.73
C LEU A 166 -0.10 7.19 -0.71
N ALA A 167 0.36 8.42 -0.92
CA ALA A 167 1.05 9.20 0.10
C ALA A 167 0.17 10.41 0.45
N VAL A 168 0.01 10.70 1.73
CA VAL A 168 -0.72 11.89 2.19
C VAL A 168 0.16 13.15 2.08
N ASN A 169 -0.44 14.32 2.23
CA ASN A 169 0.22 15.62 2.15
C ASN A 169 1.01 15.92 3.45
N PHE A 170 2.13 15.22 3.63
CA PHE A 170 3.06 15.49 4.73
C PHE A 170 3.57 16.93 4.75
N PRO A 171 3.88 17.60 3.63
CA PRO A 171 4.22 19.03 3.64
C PRO A 171 3.16 19.90 4.33
N LEU A 172 1.88 19.71 3.99
CA LEU A 172 0.78 20.43 4.63
C LEU A 172 0.69 20.16 6.14
N LEU A 173 0.82 18.88 6.54
CA LEU A 173 0.84 18.49 7.95
C LEU A 173 1.96 19.19 8.73
N LEU A 174 3.18 19.21 8.15
CA LEU A 174 4.35 19.81 8.79
C LEU A 174 4.30 21.35 8.79
N GLU A 175 3.66 21.97 7.80
CA GLU A 175 3.48 23.43 7.76
C GLU A 175 2.43 23.90 8.77
N LYS A 176 1.29 23.21 8.86
CA LYS A 176 0.13 23.66 9.64
C LYS A 176 0.09 23.11 11.06
N GLY A 177 0.67 21.94 11.31
CA GLY A 177 0.40 21.17 12.53
C GLY A 177 -1.07 20.73 12.60
N LEU A 178 -1.43 20.03 13.68
CA LEU A 178 -2.80 19.51 13.86
C LEU A 178 -3.82 20.64 14.11
N ASP A 179 -3.48 21.63 14.92
CA ASP A 179 -4.37 22.78 15.18
C ASP A 179 -4.60 23.60 13.91
N GLY A 180 -3.56 23.79 13.08
CA GLY A 180 -3.69 24.50 11.81
C GLY A 180 -4.58 23.76 10.80
N LEU A 181 -4.56 22.42 10.78
CA LEU A 181 -5.48 21.62 9.98
C LEU A 181 -6.92 21.75 10.48
N ARG A 182 -7.14 21.73 11.79
CA ARG A 182 -8.48 21.95 12.37
C ARG A 182 -9.01 23.35 12.04
N ASN A 183 -8.18 24.38 12.14
CA ASN A 183 -8.54 25.74 11.72
C ASN A 183 -8.95 25.80 10.23
N LYS A 184 -8.23 25.08 9.34
CA LYS A 184 -8.61 24.97 7.92
C LYS A 184 -9.98 24.32 7.74
N VAL A 185 -10.30 23.29 8.53
CA VAL A 185 -11.61 22.63 8.52
C VAL A 185 -12.70 23.58 9.02
N ASP A 186 -12.48 24.27 10.13
CA ASP A 186 -13.45 25.22 10.71
C ASP A 186 -13.72 26.40 9.77
N GLU A 187 -12.69 26.94 9.13
CA GLU A 187 -12.84 27.97 8.10
C GLU A 187 -13.72 27.43 6.95
N ARG A 188 -13.49 26.21 6.49
CA ARG A 188 -14.31 25.60 5.44
C ARG A 188 -15.75 25.37 5.87
N ARG A 189 -15.99 24.93 7.10
CA ARG A 189 -17.34 24.72 7.67
C ARG A 189 -18.10 26.04 7.81
N SER A 190 -17.43 27.13 8.16
CA SER A 190 -18.05 28.47 8.26
C SER A 190 -18.63 28.99 6.94
N ARG A 191 -18.18 28.44 5.80
CA ARG A 191 -18.63 28.79 4.44
C ARG A 191 -19.80 27.93 3.96
N LEU A 192 -20.30 26.99 4.75
CA LEU A 192 -21.40 26.10 4.34
C LEU A 192 -22.77 26.72 4.57
N HIS A 193 -23.71 26.42 3.67
CA HIS A 193 -25.10 26.79 3.80
C HIS A 193 -25.96 25.54 3.98
N LEU A 194 -26.40 25.24 5.21
CA LEU A 194 -27.13 24.00 5.53
C LEU A 194 -28.53 23.87 4.90
N THR A 195 -28.98 24.88 4.15
CA THR A 195 -30.18 24.79 3.30
C THR A 195 -29.87 24.20 1.92
N ASP A 196 -28.59 24.17 1.54
CA ASP A 196 -28.10 23.43 0.38
C ASP A 196 -27.85 21.96 0.73
N TRP A 197 -28.35 21.07 -0.12
CA TRP A 197 -28.30 19.63 0.11
C TRP A 197 -26.87 19.09 0.11
N GLU A 198 -26.00 19.58 -0.78
CA GLU A 198 -24.62 19.11 -0.82
C GLU A 198 -23.85 19.58 0.41
N ASP A 199 -24.05 20.84 0.81
CA ASP A 199 -23.38 21.41 1.98
C ASP A 199 -23.78 20.73 3.29
N LEU A 200 -25.00 20.19 3.38
CA LEU A 200 -25.40 19.32 4.50
C LEU A 200 -24.50 18.08 4.61
N HIS A 201 -24.20 17.41 3.49
CA HIS A 201 -23.30 16.26 3.47
C HIS A 201 -21.85 16.66 3.73
N LYS A 202 -21.39 17.77 3.14
CA LYS A 202 -20.05 18.32 3.38
C LYS A 202 -19.83 18.63 4.85
N GLU A 203 -20.82 19.19 5.53
CA GLU A 203 -20.76 19.48 6.96
C GLU A 203 -20.54 18.21 7.78
N GLN A 204 -21.24 17.10 7.48
CA GLN A 204 -21.04 15.85 8.21
C GLN A 204 -19.65 15.25 7.97
N PHE A 205 -19.13 15.37 6.74
CA PHE A 205 -17.78 14.92 6.44
C PHE A 205 -16.71 15.78 7.12
N LEU A 206 -16.82 17.11 7.06
CA LEU A 206 -15.88 18.02 7.70
C LEU A 206 -15.91 17.91 9.24
N LYS A 207 -17.10 17.72 9.83
CA LYS A 207 -17.24 17.38 11.24
C LYS A 207 -16.50 16.09 11.60
N SER A 208 -16.56 15.08 10.74
CA SER A 208 -15.84 13.82 10.98
C SER A 208 -14.32 14.03 10.97
N ILE A 209 -13.81 14.90 10.10
CA ILE A 209 -12.39 15.27 10.07
C ILE A 209 -11.97 15.96 11.38
N ASP A 210 -12.72 16.96 11.85
CA ASP A 210 -12.39 17.65 13.11
C ASP A 210 -12.36 16.69 14.30
N ILE A 211 -13.34 15.77 14.41
CA ILE A 211 -13.35 14.72 15.44
C ILE A 211 -12.07 13.87 15.38
N ALA A 212 -11.70 13.41 14.17
CA ALA A 212 -10.57 12.52 14.00
C ALA A 212 -9.22 13.24 14.27
N LEU A 213 -9.06 14.49 13.82
CA LEU A 213 -7.87 15.30 14.09
C LEU A 213 -7.73 15.62 15.58
N SER A 214 -8.82 15.98 16.26
CA SER A 214 -8.83 16.20 17.71
C SER A 214 -8.42 14.92 18.45
N ALA A 215 -8.96 13.77 18.05
CA ALA A 215 -8.59 12.50 18.67
C ALA A 215 -7.12 12.12 18.43
N LEU A 216 -6.54 12.48 17.29
CA LEU A 216 -5.12 12.29 17.03
C LEU A 216 -4.26 13.17 17.94
N SER A 217 -4.61 14.45 18.15
CA SER A 217 -3.94 15.32 19.12
C SER A 217 -3.96 14.72 20.53
N ASP A 218 -5.14 14.31 21.01
CA ASP A 218 -5.29 13.67 22.33
C ASP A 218 -4.48 12.38 22.42
N HIS A 219 -4.40 11.62 21.33
CA HIS A 219 -3.63 10.39 21.28
C HIS A 219 -2.12 10.63 21.39
N ILE A 220 -1.60 11.67 20.74
CA ILE A 220 -0.19 12.07 20.89
C ILE A 220 0.08 12.52 22.32
N LEU A 221 -0.85 13.25 22.96
CA LEU A 221 -0.73 13.63 24.37
C LEU A 221 -0.73 12.42 25.32
N ARG A 222 -1.49 11.35 25.02
CA ARG A 222 -1.41 10.09 25.79
C ARG A 222 0.00 9.49 25.76
N TYR A 223 0.70 9.58 24.62
CA TYR A 223 2.09 9.14 24.52
C TYR A 223 3.06 10.05 25.26
N ALA A 224 2.82 11.37 25.26
CA ALA A 224 3.62 12.30 26.05
C ALA A 224 3.54 11.97 27.54
N GLU A 225 2.32 11.77 28.06
CA GLU A 225 2.11 11.42 29.47
C GLU A 225 2.72 10.04 29.81
N LEU A 226 2.60 9.06 28.91
CA LEU A 226 3.25 7.76 29.09
C LEU A 226 4.77 7.90 29.15
N ALA A 227 5.38 8.66 28.23
CA ALA A 227 6.82 8.88 28.21
C ALA A 227 7.30 9.59 29.50
N LYS A 228 6.54 10.57 29.98
CA LYS A 228 6.81 11.26 31.24
C LYS A 228 6.74 10.32 32.44
N SER A 229 5.69 9.51 32.54
CA SER A 229 5.54 8.51 33.61
C SER A 229 6.68 7.48 33.59
N MET A 230 7.08 7.01 32.40
CA MET A 230 8.23 6.12 32.26
C MET A 230 9.54 6.80 32.64
N ALA A 231 9.72 8.10 32.33
CA ALA A 231 10.91 8.85 32.72
C ALA A 231 11.06 8.98 34.24
N GLU A 232 9.95 9.11 34.98
CA GLU A 232 9.95 9.15 36.45
C GLU A 232 10.40 7.82 37.09
N GLN A 233 10.17 6.70 36.40
CA GLN A 233 10.53 5.36 36.88
C GLN A 233 11.85 4.83 36.30
N GLU A 234 12.44 5.53 35.33
CA GLU A 234 13.68 5.13 34.67
C GLU A 234 14.91 5.50 35.50
N ASN A 235 15.78 4.50 35.71
CA ASN A 235 16.98 4.63 36.54
C ASN A 235 18.21 5.02 35.71
N ARG A 236 18.19 4.80 34.39
CA ARG A 236 19.30 5.17 33.49
C ARG A 236 19.18 6.64 33.11
N PRO A 237 20.14 7.52 33.50
CA PRO A 237 20.01 8.97 33.29
C PRO A 237 19.84 9.37 31.82
N GLU A 238 20.55 8.68 30.91
CA GLU A 238 20.45 8.94 29.46
C GLU A 238 19.04 8.62 28.93
N ARG A 239 18.49 7.44 29.26
CA ARG A 239 17.15 7.06 28.82
C ARG A 239 16.06 7.94 29.48
N GLN A 240 16.25 8.33 30.74
CA GLN A 240 15.35 9.27 31.39
C GLN A 240 15.30 10.61 30.64
N ALA A 241 16.46 11.14 30.22
CA ALA A 241 16.52 12.38 29.44
C ALA A 241 15.85 12.21 28.07
N GLU A 242 16.08 11.09 27.38
CA GLU A 242 15.39 10.77 26.11
C GLU A 242 13.87 10.73 26.28
N LEU A 243 13.35 10.06 27.30
CA LEU A 243 11.92 9.95 27.55
C LEU A 243 11.28 11.31 27.85
N ARG A 244 11.96 12.17 28.61
CA ARG A 244 11.50 13.56 28.83
C ARG A 244 11.46 14.34 27.51
N HIS A 245 12.49 14.20 26.68
CA HIS A 245 12.53 14.88 25.40
C HIS A 245 11.48 14.35 24.41
N ILE A 246 11.19 13.05 24.44
CA ILE A 246 10.07 12.45 23.70
C ILE A 246 8.74 13.04 24.17
N ALA A 247 8.54 13.20 25.47
CA ALA A 247 7.33 13.82 26.01
C ALA A 247 7.18 15.27 25.53
N GLU A 248 8.22 16.09 25.65
CA GLU A 248 8.25 17.49 25.17
C GLU A 248 7.96 17.59 23.66
N ASN A 249 8.57 16.71 22.86
CA ASN A 249 8.33 16.66 21.43
C ASN A 249 6.88 16.30 21.12
N CYS A 250 6.28 15.34 21.84
CA CYS A 250 4.89 14.94 21.66
C CYS A 250 3.91 16.04 22.08
N GLU A 251 4.13 16.72 23.21
CA GLU A 251 3.31 17.84 23.67
C GLU A 251 3.24 18.97 22.62
N LEU A 252 4.36 19.25 21.96
CA LEU A 252 4.41 20.28 20.93
C LEU A 252 3.67 19.83 19.66
N ILE A 253 4.01 18.67 19.09
CA ILE A 253 3.46 18.21 17.81
C ILE A 253 2.00 17.73 17.90
N ALA A 254 1.48 17.53 19.11
CA ALA A 254 0.05 17.30 19.32
C ALA A 254 -0.81 18.48 18.82
N HIS A 255 -0.22 19.67 18.69
CA HIS A 255 -0.94 20.89 18.33
C HIS A 255 -0.23 21.68 17.23
N GLN A 256 1.05 21.98 17.43
CA GLN A 256 1.81 22.96 16.65
C GLN A 256 2.62 22.32 15.51
N PRO A 257 3.01 23.10 14.49
CA PRO A 257 4.02 22.69 13.51
C PRO A 257 5.34 22.27 14.22
N PRO A 258 5.99 21.18 13.78
CA PRO A 258 7.23 20.71 14.37
C PRO A 258 8.36 21.74 14.18
N GLN A 259 9.21 21.86 15.18
CA GLN A 259 10.33 22.80 15.22
C GLN A 259 11.69 22.11 15.10
N THR A 260 11.81 20.79 15.24
CA THR A 260 13.06 20.02 15.10
C THR A 260 12.91 18.86 14.11
N PHE A 261 14.01 18.30 13.63
CA PHE A 261 14.01 17.12 12.75
C PHE A 261 13.37 15.92 13.46
N TRP A 262 13.65 15.75 14.75
CA TRP A 262 13.03 14.68 15.54
C TRP A 262 11.51 14.89 15.64
N GLN A 263 11.04 16.09 15.95
CA GLN A 263 9.61 16.41 15.99
C GLN A 263 8.93 16.16 14.62
N ALA A 264 9.56 16.60 13.53
CA ALA A 264 9.02 16.42 12.19
C ALA A 264 8.91 14.95 11.80
N LEU A 265 9.96 14.15 12.06
CA LEU A 265 9.94 12.71 11.80
C LEU A 265 8.93 11.98 12.70
N GLN A 266 8.82 12.34 13.97
CA GLN A 266 7.85 11.76 14.90
C GLN A 266 6.40 12.07 14.49
N LEU A 267 6.10 13.31 14.04
CA LEU A 267 4.77 13.68 13.56
C LEU A 267 4.41 12.93 12.25
N CYS A 268 5.36 12.86 11.31
CA CYS A 268 5.20 12.05 10.11
C CYS A 268 4.93 10.58 10.44
N TYR A 269 5.64 10.02 11.42
CA TYR A 269 5.40 8.64 11.86
C TYR A 269 4.04 8.46 12.54
N PHE A 270 3.62 9.36 13.43
CA PHE A 270 2.28 9.29 14.04
C PHE A 270 1.17 9.30 12.98
N MET A 271 1.34 10.13 11.94
CA MET A 271 0.40 10.15 10.83
C MET A 271 0.43 8.83 10.04
N GLN A 272 1.60 8.35 9.65
CA GLN A 272 1.77 7.06 8.98
C GLN A 272 1.16 5.89 9.77
N LEU A 273 1.28 5.93 11.09
CA LEU A 273 0.74 4.95 12.02
C LEU A 273 -0.79 5.01 12.08
N VAL A 274 -1.37 6.20 12.32
CA VAL A 274 -2.82 6.33 12.48
C VAL A 274 -3.58 6.01 11.21
N LEU A 275 -3.02 6.32 10.03
CA LEU A 275 -3.56 5.91 8.73
C LEU A 275 -3.74 4.38 8.65
N GLN A 276 -2.81 3.62 9.26
CA GLN A 276 -2.82 2.15 9.31
C GLN A 276 -3.50 1.58 10.59
N ILE A 277 -4.06 2.47 11.43
CA ILE A 277 -4.99 2.12 12.51
C ILE A 277 -6.43 2.38 12.06
N GLU A 278 -6.70 3.47 11.34
CA GLU A 278 -8.05 3.76 10.82
C GLU A 278 -8.46 2.78 9.72
N SER A 279 -7.50 2.34 8.91
CA SER A 279 -7.69 1.49 7.74
C SER A 279 -6.63 0.39 7.70
N ASN A 280 -6.97 -0.80 7.20
CA ASN A 280 -5.99 -1.86 6.92
C ASN A 280 -5.46 -1.80 5.48
N GLY A 281 -5.75 -0.73 4.74
CA GLY A 281 -5.07 -0.44 3.49
C GLY A 281 -3.55 -0.51 3.66
N HIS A 282 -2.87 -1.01 2.64
CA HIS A 282 -1.41 -1.11 2.61
C HIS A 282 -0.86 -0.21 1.50
N SER A 283 0.46 -0.18 1.32
CA SER A 283 1.11 0.78 0.43
C SER A 283 0.90 2.24 0.85
N VAL A 284 0.63 2.49 2.15
CA VAL A 284 0.67 3.84 2.72
C VAL A 284 2.12 4.30 2.70
N SER A 285 2.41 5.34 1.93
CA SER A 285 3.77 5.72 1.57
C SER A 285 4.11 7.12 2.09
N PHE A 286 5.38 7.37 2.39
CA PHE A 286 5.85 8.70 2.83
C PHE A 286 5.94 9.70 1.68
N GLY A 287 6.09 9.24 0.45
CA GLY A 287 6.44 10.11 -0.67
C GLY A 287 7.89 10.58 -0.59
N ARG A 288 8.15 11.86 -0.92
CA ARG A 288 9.51 12.44 -1.03
C ARG A 288 10.07 12.91 0.31
N LEU A 289 10.31 11.96 1.23
CA LEU A 289 10.75 12.23 2.60
C LEU A 289 12.04 13.06 2.68
N ASP A 290 12.98 12.81 1.76
CA ASP A 290 14.22 13.55 1.69
C ASP A 290 14.06 15.02 1.28
N GLN A 291 12.92 15.41 0.70
CA GLN A 291 12.64 16.79 0.32
C GLN A 291 11.94 17.52 1.46
N TYR A 292 10.79 17.00 1.89
CA TYR A 292 9.98 17.74 2.87
C TYR A 292 10.58 17.71 4.28
N LEU A 293 11.44 16.76 4.66
CA LEU A 293 12.14 16.82 5.95
C LEU A 293 13.49 17.56 5.89
N TYR A 294 13.99 17.88 4.70
CA TYR A 294 15.30 18.53 4.55
C TYR A 294 15.41 19.89 5.27
N PRO A 295 14.40 20.77 5.33
CA PRO A 295 14.51 22.03 6.06
C PRO A 295 14.88 21.85 7.53
N TRP A 296 14.29 20.86 8.21
CA TRP A 296 14.60 20.54 9.59
C TRP A 296 15.97 19.86 9.74
N TYR A 297 16.28 18.90 8.85
CA TYR A 297 17.60 18.25 8.84
C TYR A 297 18.73 19.26 8.65
N ARG A 298 18.63 20.13 7.64
CA ARG A 298 19.61 21.17 7.34
C ARG A 298 19.80 22.10 8.53
N ARG A 299 18.71 22.55 9.15
CA ARG A 299 18.81 23.45 10.31
C ARG A 299 19.52 22.75 11.47
N ASP A 300 19.10 21.54 11.83
CA ASP A 300 19.55 20.89 13.06
C ASP A 300 20.93 20.24 12.91
N VAL A 301 21.27 19.70 11.73
CA VAL A 301 22.53 18.99 11.48
C VAL A 301 23.60 19.90 10.87
N GLU A 302 23.25 20.75 9.91
CA GLU A 302 24.24 21.50 9.12
C GLU A 302 24.47 22.92 9.65
N LEU A 303 23.40 23.62 10.07
CA LEU A 303 23.48 25.03 10.46
C LEU A 303 23.68 25.22 11.96
N GLN A 304 22.83 24.59 12.78
CA GLN A 304 22.86 24.73 14.24
C GLN A 304 23.70 23.66 14.91
N GLN A 305 23.86 22.50 14.26
CA GLN A 305 24.57 21.35 14.79
C GLN A 305 24.05 20.92 16.18
N SER A 306 22.73 21.07 16.39
CA SER A 306 22.03 20.68 17.62
C SER A 306 21.90 19.15 17.74
N ILE A 307 21.92 18.43 16.61
CA ILE A 307 22.10 16.99 16.56
C ILE A 307 23.20 16.62 15.54
N SER A 308 23.84 15.47 15.75
CA SER A 308 24.79 14.94 14.77
C SER A 308 24.08 14.23 13.63
N ARG A 309 24.74 14.10 12.48
CA ARG A 309 24.26 13.26 11.36
C ARG A 309 24.03 11.81 11.79
N GLU A 310 24.89 11.26 12.63
CA GLU A 310 24.75 9.88 13.13
C GLU A 310 23.52 9.72 14.03
N PHE A 311 23.18 10.73 14.85
CA PHE A 311 21.93 10.72 15.60
C PHE A 311 20.71 10.81 14.67
N ALA A 312 20.78 11.61 13.60
CA ALA A 312 19.73 11.63 12.58
C ALA A 312 19.55 10.26 11.87
N ILE A 313 20.65 9.53 11.61
CA ILE A 313 20.59 8.14 11.12
C ILE A 313 19.91 7.23 12.13
N GLU A 314 20.22 7.36 13.42
CA GLU A 314 19.57 6.55 14.48
C GLU A 314 18.07 6.85 14.60
N LEU A 315 17.66 8.11 14.46
CA LEU A 315 16.24 8.50 14.40
C LEU A 315 15.52 7.85 13.19
N LEU A 316 16.16 7.88 12.02
CA LEU A 316 15.64 7.20 10.82
C LEU A 316 15.54 5.70 11.04
N HIS A 317 16.57 5.05 11.60
CA HIS A 317 16.50 3.62 11.96
C HIS A 317 15.35 3.31 12.92
N GLY A 318 15.12 4.17 13.92
CA GLY A 318 13.96 4.09 14.80
C GLY A 318 12.66 4.06 13.99
N CYS A 319 12.45 5.07 13.13
CA CYS A 319 11.29 5.10 12.24
C CYS A 319 11.16 3.84 11.39
N TRP A 320 12.23 3.36 10.75
CA TRP A 320 12.22 2.16 9.90
C TRP A 320 11.82 0.89 10.66
N LEU A 321 12.28 0.73 11.90
CA LEU A 321 11.87 -0.38 12.76
C LEU A 321 10.40 -0.24 13.19
N LYS A 322 9.93 0.98 13.43
CA LYS A 322 8.50 1.23 13.66
C LYS A 322 7.63 0.91 12.44
N LEU A 323 8.12 1.13 11.22
CA LEU A 323 7.44 0.68 9.99
C LEU A 323 7.44 -0.85 9.89
N LEU A 324 8.52 -1.51 10.28
CA LEU A 324 8.58 -2.98 10.35
C LEU A 324 7.61 -3.55 11.38
N GLU A 325 7.36 -2.84 12.49
CA GLU A 325 6.37 -3.25 13.50
C GLU A 325 4.93 -3.30 12.98
N VAL A 326 4.58 -2.50 11.98
CA VAL A 326 3.25 -2.52 11.37
C VAL A 326 2.99 -3.89 10.74
N ASN A 327 1.85 -4.49 11.05
CA ASN A 327 1.49 -5.80 10.53
C ASN A 327 0.04 -5.84 10.02
N LYS A 328 -0.22 -6.78 9.12
CA LYS A 328 -1.53 -7.00 8.51
C LYS A 328 -1.75 -8.47 8.24
N ILE A 329 -2.87 -8.99 8.74
CA ILE A 329 -3.36 -10.33 8.41
C ILE A 329 -4.26 -10.28 7.17
N ARG A 330 -4.18 -11.32 6.34
CA ARG A 330 -4.97 -11.52 5.10
C ARG A 330 -5.58 -12.93 5.14
N SER A 331 -6.53 -13.24 4.25
CA SER A 331 -7.00 -14.62 4.03
C SER A 331 -5.87 -15.54 3.57
N GLY A 332 -6.05 -16.85 3.68
CA GLY A 332 -5.05 -17.82 3.21
C GLY A 332 -4.80 -17.72 1.70
N SER A 333 -5.84 -17.49 0.90
CA SER A 333 -5.75 -17.29 -0.56
C SER A 333 -5.02 -16.01 -0.93
N HIS A 334 -5.34 -14.88 -0.29
CA HIS A 334 -4.71 -13.60 -0.61
C HIS A 334 -3.26 -13.53 -0.12
N SER A 335 -2.94 -14.18 1.00
CA SER A 335 -1.57 -14.27 1.52
C SER A 335 -0.58 -14.89 0.53
N LYS A 336 -1.03 -15.83 -0.32
CA LYS A 336 -0.19 -16.42 -1.39
C LYS A 336 0.21 -15.40 -2.46
N ALA A 337 -0.65 -14.39 -2.72
CA ALA A 337 -0.36 -13.29 -3.63
C ALA A 337 0.45 -12.15 -2.96
N SER A 338 0.55 -12.17 -1.64
CA SER A 338 1.31 -11.18 -0.83
C SER A 338 2.26 -11.90 0.12
N ALA A 339 3.14 -12.74 -0.44
CA ALA A 339 4.08 -13.55 0.33
C ALA A 339 5.03 -12.67 1.17
N GLY A 340 5.30 -13.09 2.41
CA GLY A 340 6.18 -12.39 3.34
C GLY A 340 5.50 -11.34 4.23
N SER A 341 4.17 -11.29 4.25
CA SER A 341 3.38 -10.31 5.03
C SER A 341 3.79 -8.84 4.82
N PRO A 342 3.95 -8.37 3.56
CA PRO A 342 4.41 -7.01 3.28
C PRO A 342 3.31 -5.95 3.51
N LEU A 343 3.78 -4.76 3.88
CA LEU A 343 2.97 -3.53 4.02
C LEU A 343 3.31 -2.48 2.96
N TYR A 344 4.45 -2.63 2.27
CA TYR A 344 4.88 -1.79 1.14
C TYR A 344 4.96 -0.29 1.47
N GLN A 345 5.46 0.07 2.66
CA GLN A 345 5.54 1.48 3.07
C GLN A 345 6.72 2.16 2.35
N ASN A 346 6.43 2.85 1.25
CA ASN A 346 7.47 3.39 0.36
C ASN A 346 8.05 4.70 0.89
N VAL A 347 9.36 4.87 0.73
CA VAL A 347 10.07 6.15 0.88
C VAL A 347 10.77 6.44 -0.44
N THR A 348 10.44 7.59 -1.04
CA THR A 348 11.08 8.06 -2.26
C THR A 348 12.17 9.09 -1.94
N ILE A 349 13.32 8.97 -2.61
CA ILE A 349 14.42 9.96 -2.55
C ILE A 349 14.95 10.30 -3.95
N GLY A 350 15.68 11.42 -4.06
CA GLY A 350 16.28 11.88 -5.31
C GLY A 350 15.27 12.51 -6.27
N GLY A 351 15.47 12.29 -7.59
CA GLY A 351 14.65 12.89 -8.64
C GLY A 351 14.97 14.37 -8.86
N GLN A 352 14.01 15.10 -9.42
CA GLN A 352 14.15 16.51 -9.76
C GLN A 352 13.17 17.40 -8.97
N THR A 353 13.45 18.69 -8.93
CA THR A 353 12.52 19.75 -8.50
C THR A 353 12.53 20.89 -9.51
N LEU A 354 11.49 21.73 -9.51
CA LEU A 354 11.46 22.94 -10.31
C LEU A 354 11.86 24.15 -9.45
N LEU A 355 12.98 24.78 -9.78
CA LEU A 355 13.38 26.07 -9.22
C LEU A 355 13.16 27.16 -10.27
N ASN A 356 12.26 28.10 -10.01
CA ASN A 356 11.86 29.15 -10.96
C ASN A 356 11.43 28.57 -12.32
N GLY A 357 10.73 27.43 -12.30
CA GLY A 357 10.28 26.72 -13.50
C GLY A 357 11.37 25.94 -14.25
N GLN A 358 12.59 25.87 -13.72
CA GLN A 358 13.69 25.11 -14.32
C GLN A 358 13.96 23.81 -13.53
N PRO A 359 14.09 22.65 -14.20
CA PRO A 359 14.47 21.40 -13.55
C PRO A 359 15.86 21.48 -12.92
N GLN A 360 15.97 20.99 -11.68
CA GLN A 360 17.23 20.81 -10.97
C GLN A 360 17.24 19.46 -10.26
N ASP A 361 18.42 18.87 -10.10
CA ASP A 361 18.62 17.70 -9.26
C ASP A 361 18.15 18.00 -7.83
N ALA A 362 17.32 17.13 -7.27
CA ALA A 362 16.77 17.28 -5.92
C ALA A 362 17.55 16.48 -4.87
N VAL A 363 18.57 15.72 -5.27
CA VAL A 363 19.45 15.01 -4.33
C VAL A 363 20.10 16.00 -3.37
N ASN A 364 19.98 15.74 -2.07
CA ASN A 364 20.50 16.57 -1.00
C ASN A 364 21.15 15.70 0.11
N PRO A 365 21.79 16.30 1.14
CA PRO A 365 22.43 15.54 2.22
C PRO A 365 21.49 14.59 3.00
N LEU A 366 20.20 14.91 3.11
CA LEU A 366 19.21 14.00 3.69
C LEU A 366 18.95 12.80 2.76
N SER A 367 18.97 12.97 1.44
CA SER A 367 18.87 11.86 0.47
C SER A 367 19.98 10.80 0.72
N TYR A 368 21.23 11.23 0.89
CA TYR A 368 22.34 10.33 1.24
C TYR A 368 22.16 9.69 2.62
N THR A 369 21.65 10.44 3.59
CA THR A 369 21.44 9.97 4.97
C THR A 369 20.33 8.91 5.04
N VAL A 370 19.23 9.10 4.30
CA VAL A 370 18.17 8.09 4.14
C VAL A 370 18.71 6.84 3.46
N LEU A 371 19.44 6.99 2.34
CA LEU A 371 20.05 5.89 1.60
C LEU A 371 20.99 5.06 2.49
N GLU A 372 21.89 5.72 3.21
CA GLU A 372 22.83 5.06 4.13
C GLU A 372 22.13 4.37 5.29
N SER A 373 21.11 5.01 5.90
CA SER A 373 20.34 4.41 7.00
C SER A 373 19.66 3.09 6.56
N CYS A 374 19.12 3.04 5.33
CA CYS A 374 18.53 1.82 4.79
C CYS A 374 19.60 0.75 4.53
N GLY A 375 20.77 1.14 3.99
CA GLY A 375 21.86 0.21 3.72
C GLY A 375 22.53 -0.38 4.97
N ARG A 376 22.60 0.39 6.07
CA ARG A 376 23.02 -0.09 7.39
C ARG A 376 21.98 -1.05 7.99
N LEU A 377 20.71 -0.67 7.96
CA LEU A 377 19.64 -1.44 8.61
C LEU A 377 19.26 -2.71 7.85
N ARG A 378 19.22 -2.69 6.51
CA ARG A 378 18.86 -3.83 5.65
C ARG A 378 17.54 -4.49 6.05
N SER A 379 16.52 -3.66 6.29
CA SER A 379 15.16 -4.06 6.64
C SER A 379 14.31 -4.17 5.37
N THR A 380 13.15 -4.83 5.46
CA THR A 380 12.14 -4.84 4.41
C THR A 380 11.30 -3.57 4.38
N GLN A 381 11.36 -2.77 5.45
CA GLN A 381 10.68 -1.47 5.57
C GLN A 381 11.72 -0.40 5.96
N PRO A 382 11.66 0.80 5.36
CA PRO A 382 10.76 1.21 4.29
C PRO A 382 11.09 0.50 2.97
N ASN A 383 10.17 0.52 2.00
CA ASN A 383 10.49 0.17 0.63
C ASN A 383 11.16 1.37 -0.04
N LEU A 384 12.48 1.36 -0.17
CA LEU A 384 13.24 2.52 -0.65
C LEU A 384 13.26 2.59 -2.19
N SER A 385 12.79 3.72 -2.73
CA SER A 385 12.82 4.01 -4.17
C SER A 385 13.62 5.27 -4.47
N VAL A 386 14.50 5.18 -5.46
CA VAL A 386 15.27 6.31 -5.99
C VAL A 386 14.64 6.75 -7.30
N ARG A 387 14.36 8.05 -7.42
CA ARG A 387 13.99 8.66 -8.69
C ARG A 387 15.25 8.98 -9.50
N TYR A 388 15.48 8.21 -10.55
CA TYR A 388 16.54 8.44 -11.52
C TYR A 388 16.15 9.52 -12.51
N HIS A 389 17.10 10.38 -12.87
CA HIS A 389 17.04 11.30 -14.00
C HIS A 389 18.41 11.42 -14.64
N ALA A 390 18.48 11.90 -15.89
CA ALA A 390 19.73 11.98 -16.65
C ALA A 390 20.79 12.89 -16.02
N GLY A 391 20.37 13.88 -15.22
CA GLY A 391 21.25 14.82 -14.52
C GLY A 391 21.74 14.35 -13.15
N ILE A 392 21.35 13.15 -12.69
CA ILE A 392 21.75 12.64 -11.38
C ILE A 392 23.26 12.44 -11.32
N SER A 393 23.89 12.83 -10.21
CA SER A 393 25.35 12.69 -10.10
C SER A 393 25.80 11.22 -10.09
N ASN A 394 26.93 10.94 -10.75
CA ASN A 394 27.58 9.62 -10.67
C ASN A 394 27.94 9.24 -9.22
N ASP A 395 28.17 10.24 -8.37
CA ASP A 395 28.46 10.04 -6.94
C ASP A 395 27.28 9.40 -6.21
N PHE A 396 26.08 9.97 -6.35
CA PHE A 396 24.87 9.44 -5.72
C PHE A 396 24.46 8.10 -6.34
N LEU A 397 24.63 7.95 -7.67
CA LEU A 397 24.35 6.69 -8.34
C LEU A 397 25.28 5.55 -7.86
N ASP A 398 26.58 5.83 -7.66
CA ASP A 398 27.51 4.87 -7.05
C ASP A 398 27.14 4.54 -5.60
N ALA A 399 26.74 5.54 -4.81
CA ALA A 399 26.23 5.32 -3.45
C ALA A 399 25.00 4.39 -3.44
N CYS A 400 24.10 4.51 -4.42
CA CYS A 400 22.99 3.58 -4.60
C CYS A 400 23.49 2.15 -4.89
N VAL A 401 24.51 1.99 -5.75
CA VAL A 401 25.13 0.69 -6.02
C VAL A 401 25.79 0.09 -4.78
N GLN A 402 26.43 0.90 -3.93
CA GLN A 402 26.95 0.44 -2.64
C GLN A 402 25.85 -0.18 -1.76
N VAL A 403 24.66 0.44 -1.71
CA VAL A 403 23.50 -0.09 -0.97
C VAL A 403 22.91 -1.34 -1.63
N ILE A 404 22.81 -1.40 -2.97
CA ILE A 404 22.34 -2.61 -3.68
C ILE A 404 23.20 -3.83 -3.30
N ARG A 405 24.52 -3.63 -3.19
CA ARG A 405 25.48 -4.68 -2.82
C ARG A 405 25.29 -5.22 -1.40
N CYS A 406 24.50 -4.57 -0.54
CA CYS A 406 24.12 -5.10 0.77
C CYS A 406 23.15 -6.29 0.68
N GLY A 407 22.57 -6.57 -0.49
CA GLY A 407 21.88 -7.84 -0.77
C GLY A 407 20.45 -7.95 -0.23
N PHE A 408 19.77 -6.82 0.00
CA PHE A 408 18.39 -6.79 0.50
C PHE A 408 17.37 -6.25 -0.53
N GLY A 409 17.78 -6.05 -1.78
CA GLY A 409 16.89 -5.74 -2.90
C GLY A 409 16.53 -4.26 -3.12
N MET A 410 17.17 -3.34 -2.40
CA MET A 410 16.93 -1.89 -2.48
C MET A 410 18.24 -1.10 -2.73
N PRO A 411 18.16 0.17 -3.17
CA PRO A 411 16.96 0.87 -3.65
C PRO A 411 16.41 0.30 -4.96
N ALA A 412 15.09 0.42 -5.14
CA ALA A 412 14.46 0.33 -6.46
C ALA A 412 14.65 1.64 -7.23
N PHE A 413 14.42 1.63 -8.55
CA PHE A 413 14.54 2.82 -9.40
C PHE A 413 13.25 3.11 -10.17
N ASN A 414 12.74 4.32 -10.02
CA ASN A 414 11.77 4.93 -10.93
C ASN A 414 12.50 5.89 -11.87
N ASN A 415 11.95 6.14 -13.05
CA ASN A 415 12.63 6.90 -14.10
C ASN A 415 11.86 8.18 -14.44
N ASP A 416 12.40 9.33 -14.04
CA ASP A 416 11.84 10.66 -14.33
C ASP A 416 11.67 10.88 -15.85
N GLU A 417 12.58 10.33 -16.66
CA GLU A 417 12.61 10.51 -18.13
C GLU A 417 11.37 9.96 -18.85
N ILE A 418 10.58 9.11 -18.19
CA ILE A 418 9.31 8.59 -18.70
C ILE A 418 8.12 9.03 -17.85
N VAL A 419 8.26 9.04 -16.52
CA VAL A 419 7.14 9.34 -15.63
C VAL A 419 6.69 10.79 -15.79
N ILE A 420 7.62 11.76 -15.77
CA ILE A 420 7.27 13.18 -15.83
C ILE A 420 6.58 13.53 -17.16
N PRO A 421 7.12 13.15 -18.35
CA PRO A 421 6.45 13.44 -19.62
C PRO A 421 5.05 12.80 -19.72
N GLU A 422 4.90 11.55 -19.29
CA GLU A 422 3.60 10.86 -19.39
C GLU A 422 2.59 11.38 -18.36
N PHE A 423 3.02 11.81 -17.17
CA PHE A 423 2.15 12.50 -16.21
C PHE A 423 1.62 13.82 -16.76
N ILE A 424 2.49 14.65 -17.34
CA ILE A 424 2.07 15.91 -17.97
C ILE A 424 1.10 15.65 -19.11
N LYS A 425 1.34 14.61 -19.91
CA LYS A 425 0.46 14.19 -21.00
C LYS A 425 -0.91 13.69 -20.52
N LEU A 426 -0.98 13.07 -19.33
CA LEU A 426 -2.25 12.71 -18.68
C LEU A 426 -3.01 13.92 -18.13
N GLY A 427 -2.36 15.09 -18.02
CA GLY A 427 -2.96 16.32 -17.51
C GLY A 427 -2.54 16.69 -16.09
N VAL A 428 -1.53 16.00 -15.52
CA VAL A 428 -0.90 16.42 -14.26
C VAL A 428 -0.14 17.72 -14.50
N GLU A 429 -0.32 18.70 -13.62
CA GLU A 429 0.39 19.98 -13.74
C GLU A 429 1.91 19.76 -13.67
N PRO A 430 2.73 20.51 -14.45
CA PRO A 430 4.18 20.33 -14.44
C PRO A 430 4.80 20.36 -13.03
N GLN A 431 4.40 21.31 -12.18
CA GLN A 431 4.93 21.40 -10.82
C GLN A 431 4.69 20.12 -10.00
N ASP A 432 3.51 19.51 -10.16
CA ASP A 432 3.12 18.29 -9.47
C ASP A 432 3.78 17.05 -10.11
N ALA A 433 3.90 17.03 -11.44
CA ALA A 433 4.56 15.95 -12.15
C ALA A 433 6.05 15.85 -11.75
N TYR A 434 6.76 16.98 -11.59
CA TYR A 434 8.13 16.97 -11.08
C TYR A 434 8.23 16.55 -9.60
N ASP A 435 7.13 16.59 -8.86
CA ASP A 435 7.07 16.22 -7.44
C ASP A 435 6.47 14.82 -7.17
N TYR A 436 6.34 14.00 -8.22
CA TYR A 436 5.84 12.63 -8.05
C TYR A 436 6.69 11.80 -7.09
N ALA A 437 6.09 10.78 -6.50
CA ALA A 437 6.77 9.77 -5.70
C ALA A 437 6.36 8.36 -6.12
N ALA A 438 7.19 7.38 -5.77
CA ALA A 438 6.76 6.00 -5.78
C ALA A 438 5.82 5.75 -4.60
N ILE A 439 4.78 4.97 -4.85
CA ILE A 439 3.81 4.51 -3.87
C ILE A 439 3.93 2.99 -3.82
N GLY A 440 3.84 2.39 -2.64
CA GLY A 440 3.82 0.93 -2.52
C GLY A 440 5.05 0.24 -3.11
N CYS A 441 4.87 -0.37 -4.29
CA CYS A 441 5.91 -1.08 -5.03
C CYS A 441 6.63 -0.17 -6.03
N ILE A 442 6.08 0.00 -7.24
CA ILE A 442 6.71 0.68 -8.38
C ILE A 442 5.81 1.74 -9.01
N GLU A 443 4.53 1.72 -8.66
CA GLU A 443 3.53 2.67 -9.08
C GLU A 443 3.89 4.09 -8.63
N THR A 444 3.51 5.07 -9.43
CA THR A 444 3.86 6.46 -9.20
C THR A 444 2.60 7.29 -9.08
N ALA A 445 2.63 8.27 -8.19
CA ALA A 445 1.56 9.25 -7.99
C ALA A 445 2.14 10.56 -7.46
N VAL A 446 1.33 11.60 -7.43
CA VAL A 446 1.69 12.86 -6.76
C VAL A 446 1.26 12.79 -5.30
N GLY A 447 2.24 12.76 -4.39
CA GLY A 447 1.97 12.68 -2.95
C GLY A 447 1.08 13.83 -2.47
N GLY A 448 0.07 13.51 -1.66
CA GLY A 448 -0.88 14.47 -1.11
C GLY A 448 -1.94 15.00 -2.08
N LYS A 449 -1.92 14.60 -3.35
CA LYS A 449 -2.83 15.14 -4.39
C LYS A 449 -3.52 14.06 -5.24
N TRP A 450 -3.18 12.79 -5.03
CA TRP A 450 -3.71 11.67 -5.79
C TRP A 450 -4.74 10.88 -5.01
N GLY A 451 -5.69 10.30 -5.73
CA GLY A 451 -6.63 9.31 -5.22
C GLY A 451 -5.94 8.03 -4.73
N TYR A 452 -6.74 7.06 -4.33
CA TYR A 452 -6.21 5.75 -3.98
C TYR A 452 -5.69 4.99 -5.20
N ARG A 453 -4.88 3.96 -4.98
CA ARG A 453 -4.61 2.88 -5.95
C ARG A 453 -4.22 3.34 -7.36
N CYS A 454 -3.21 4.21 -7.46
CA CYS A 454 -2.53 4.47 -8.74
C CYS A 454 -2.11 3.16 -9.45
N THR A 455 -1.88 2.09 -8.69
CA THR A 455 -2.12 0.70 -9.11
C THR A 455 -2.79 -0.12 -8.01
N GLY A 456 -3.10 -1.38 -8.29
CA GLY A 456 -3.61 -2.33 -7.29
C GLY A 456 -5.13 -2.50 -7.29
N MET A 457 -5.77 -2.27 -8.44
CA MET A 457 -7.17 -2.61 -8.65
C MET A 457 -7.34 -4.13 -8.88
N SER A 458 -8.18 -4.57 -9.81
CA SER A 458 -8.36 -5.99 -10.10
C SER A 458 -7.14 -6.59 -10.82
N PHE A 459 -7.01 -7.92 -10.72
CA PHE A 459 -5.99 -8.72 -11.39
C PHE A 459 -6.64 -9.53 -12.52
N ILE A 460 -6.07 -9.46 -13.73
CA ILE A 460 -6.47 -10.31 -14.87
C ILE A 460 -5.35 -11.31 -15.16
N ASN A 461 -5.69 -12.60 -15.24
CA ASN A 461 -4.74 -13.64 -15.60
C ASN A 461 -4.65 -13.78 -17.13
N PHE A 462 -3.66 -13.12 -17.75
CA PHE A 462 -3.50 -13.12 -19.21
C PHE A 462 -3.23 -14.52 -19.79
N ALA A 463 -2.53 -15.39 -19.05
CA ALA A 463 -2.26 -16.75 -19.52
C ALA A 463 -3.55 -17.57 -19.65
N ARG A 464 -4.47 -17.47 -18.68
CA ARG A 464 -5.76 -18.17 -18.72
C ARG A 464 -6.70 -17.61 -19.80
N VAL A 465 -6.75 -16.28 -19.95
CA VAL A 465 -7.50 -15.65 -21.04
C VAL A 465 -6.97 -16.09 -22.41
N MET A 466 -5.64 -16.20 -22.56
CA MET A 466 -5.02 -16.69 -23.79
C MET A 466 -5.36 -18.16 -24.06
N LEU A 467 -5.32 -19.03 -23.04
CA LEU A 467 -5.73 -20.44 -23.21
C LEU A 467 -7.20 -20.54 -23.65
N ALA A 468 -8.10 -19.73 -23.07
CA ALA A 468 -9.48 -19.64 -23.51
C ALA A 468 -9.60 -19.18 -24.97
N ALA A 469 -8.83 -18.15 -25.38
CA ALA A 469 -8.80 -17.68 -26.77
C ALA A 469 -8.33 -18.74 -27.77
N LEU A 470 -7.50 -19.69 -27.34
CA LEU A 470 -7.03 -20.80 -28.17
C LEU A 470 -8.01 -21.97 -28.22
N GLU A 471 -9.04 -21.99 -27.39
CA GLU A 471 -9.87 -23.18 -27.17
C GLU A 471 -11.34 -22.81 -26.87
N GLN A 472 -12.06 -22.28 -27.87
CA GLN A 472 -13.50 -21.99 -27.81
C GLN A 472 -13.97 -21.04 -26.67
N GLY A 473 -13.06 -20.32 -26.03
CA GLY A 473 -13.35 -19.51 -24.84
C GLY A 473 -13.37 -20.31 -23.54
N ARG A 474 -12.93 -21.58 -23.55
CA ARG A 474 -12.88 -22.48 -22.40
C ARG A 474 -11.67 -22.19 -21.54
N ASP A 475 -11.90 -21.74 -20.31
CA ASP A 475 -10.84 -21.64 -19.31
C ASP A 475 -10.42 -23.06 -18.88
N ALA A 476 -9.19 -23.46 -19.24
CA ALA A 476 -8.66 -24.80 -18.98
C ALA A 476 -8.60 -25.18 -17.48
N THR A 477 -8.62 -24.20 -16.56
CA THR A 477 -8.61 -24.47 -15.12
C THR A 477 -9.99 -24.82 -14.57
N SER A 478 -11.01 -24.00 -14.88
CA SER A 478 -12.37 -24.18 -14.33
C SER A 478 -13.34 -24.90 -15.26
N GLN A 479 -12.94 -25.11 -16.51
CA GLN A 479 -13.76 -25.66 -17.59
C GLN A 479 -14.96 -24.79 -18.01
N LYS A 480 -15.08 -23.57 -17.48
CA LYS A 480 -16.14 -22.62 -17.85
C LYS A 480 -15.83 -21.92 -19.16
N ILE A 481 -16.87 -21.62 -19.92
CA ILE A 481 -16.83 -20.77 -21.11
C ILE A 481 -17.62 -19.51 -20.79
N PHE A 482 -16.94 -18.37 -20.63
CA PHE A 482 -17.58 -17.08 -20.36
C PHE A 482 -17.90 -16.32 -21.64
N LEU A 483 -16.99 -16.36 -22.62
CA LEU A 483 -17.21 -15.82 -23.96
C LEU A 483 -17.00 -16.95 -24.99
N PRO A 484 -18.06 -17.56 -25.53
CA PRO A 484 -17.92 -18.64 -26.49
C PRO A 484 -17.40 -18.12 -27.84
N GLN A 485 -16.61 -18.96 -28.52
CA GLN A 485 -16.17 -18.74 -29.91
C GLN A 485 -16.12 -20.06 -30.68
N GLU A 486 -16.13 -20.00 -32.01
CA GLU A 486 -16.12 -21.21 -32.86
C GLU A 486 -14.73 -21.83 -33.04
N LEU A 487 -13.69 -20.98 -33.10
CA LEU A 487 -12.32 -21.35 -33.39
C LEU A 487 -11.61 -21.98 -32.18
N ALA A 488 -10.83 -23.03 -32.44
CA ALA A 488 -10.10 -23.78 -31.43
C ALA A 488 -8.93 -24.56 -32.01
N LEU A 489 -7.86 -24.71 -31.22
CA LEU A 489 -6.75 -25.59 -31.57
C LEU A 489 -7.21 -27.05 -31.65
N SER A 490 -8.10 -27.49 -30.75
CA SER A 490 -8.64 -28.86 -30.75
C SER A 490 -9.40 -29.22 -32.03
N LYS A 491 -10.03 -28.24 -32.67
CA LYS A 491 -10.70 -28.41 -33.97
C LYS A 491 -9.75 -28.28 -35.16
N GLY A 492 -8.58 -27.67 -34.95
CA GLY A 492 -7.63 -27.36 -36.01
C GLY A 492 -8.20 -26.43 -37.08
N ASN A 493 -9.10 -25.53 -36.69
CA ASN A 493 -9.85 -24.68 -37.60
C ASN A 493 -9.38 -23.21 -37.61
N PHE A 494 -8.25 -22.89 -36.96
CA PHE A 494 -7.57 -21.63 -37.26
C PHE A 494 -6.81 -21.77 -38.58
N GLU A 495 -7.14 -20.95 -39.57
CA GLU A 495 -6.44 -20.91 -40.87
C GLU A 495 -5.16 -20.08 -40.80
N THR A 496 -5.17 -19.02 -39.98
CA THR A 496 -4.04 -18.08 -39.86
C THR A 496 -3.77 -17.68 -38.41
N PHE A 497 -2.55 -17.23 -38.13
CA PHE A 497 -2.20 -16.67 -36.83
C PHE A 497 -2.96 -15.37 -36.53
N ASP A 498 -3.39 -14.61 -37.54
CA ASP A 498 -4.20 -13.41 -37.33
C ASP A 498 -5.56 -13.76 -36.72
N GLN A 499 -6.15 -14.92 -37.08
CA GLN A 499 -7.36 -15.41 -36.42
C GLN A 499 -7.13 -15.75 -34.94
N VAL A 500 -5.94 -16.25 -34.58
CA VAL A 500 -5.55 -16.46 -33.16
C VAL A 500 -5.47 -15.13 -32.42
N MET A 501 -4.87 -14.10 -33.03
CA MET A 501 -4.79 -12.77 -32.44
C MET A 501 -6.16 -12.10 -32.32
N ASN A 502 -7.05 -12.28 -33.30
CA ASN A 502 -8.43 -11.78 -33.23
C ASN A 502 -9.21 -12.44 -32.08
N ALA A 503 -9.06 -13.76 -31.90
CA ALA A 503 -9.66 -14.46 -30.76
C ALA A 503 -9.11 -13.94 -29.42
N TRP A 504 -7.81 -13.71 -29.32
CA TRP A 504 -7.22 -13.06 -28.15
C TRP A 504 -7.83 -11.69 -27.89
N ASP A 505 -7.91 -10.83 -28.92
CA ASP A 505 -8.43 -9.47 -28.82
C ASP A 505 -9.89 -9.44 -28.35
N GLU A 506 -10.74 -10.34 -28.86
CA GLU A 506 -12.14 -10.46 -28.43
C GLU A 506 -12.24 -10.90 -26.97
N GLN A 507 -11.52 -11.96 -26.59
CA GLN A 507 -11.51 -12.47 -25.22
C GLN A 507 -11.01 -11.41 -24.24
N ILE A 508 -9.87 -10.77 -24.51
CA ILE A 508 -9.31 -9.80 -23.57
C ILE A 508 -10.18 -8.55 -23.42
N ARG A 509 -10.86 -8.10 -24.49
CA ARG A 509 -11.83 -6.98 -24.41
C ARG A 509 -13.00 -7.33 -23.49
N TYR A 510 -13.50 -8.55 -23.58
CA TYR A 510 -14.56 -9.05 -22.70
C TYR A 510 -14.10 -9.07 -21.23
N TYR A 511 -12.97 -9.71 -20.92
CA TYR A 511 -12.48 -9.80 -19.54
C TYR A 511 -12.08 -8.43 -18.96
N THR A 512 -11.56 -7.52 -19.80
CA THR A 512 -11.28 -6.13 -19.39
C THR A 512 -12.55 -5.38 -19.03
N ARG A 513 -13.61 -5.52 -19.83
CA ARG A 513 -14.92 -4.93 -19.48
C ARG A 513 -15.42 -5.49 -18.15
N LYS A 514 -15.36 -6.82 -17.99
CA LYS A 514 -15.85 -7.49 -16.77
C LYS A 514 -15.03 -7.12 -15.53
N SER A 515 -13.73 -6.89 -15.68
CA SER A 515 -12.90 -6.46 -14.55
C SER A 515 -13.31 -5.06 -14.07
N ILE A 516 -13.59 -4.14 -15.00
CA ILE A 516 -14.08 -2.79 -14.66
C ILE A 516 -15.49 -2.84 -14.07
N GLU A 517 -16.40 -3.67 -14.60
CA GLU A 517 -17.73 -3.87 -14.00
C GLU A 517 -17.63 -4.34 -12.53
N ILE A 518 -16.68 -5.24 -12.23
CA ILE A 518 -16.41 -5.70 -10.87
C ILE A 518 -15.82 -4.57 -10.02
N GLU A 519 -14.83 -3.83 -10.54
CA GLU A 519 -14.21 -2.71 -9.84
C GLU A 519 -15.22 -1.64 -9.47
N CYS A 520 -16.14 -1.26 -10.37
CA CYS A 520 -17.19 -0.29 -10.08
C CYS A 520 -18.05 -0.70 -8.88
N VAL A 521 -18.44 -1.98 -8.78
CA VAL A 521 -19.19 -2.48 -7.61
C VAL A 521 -18.35 -2.34 -6.34
N VAL A 522 -17.09 -2.78 -6.37
CA VAL A 522 -16.23 -2.76 -5.17
C VAL A 522 -15.95 -1.32 -4.72
N ASP A 523 -15.65 -0.43 -5.66
CA ASP A 523 -15.35 0.97 -5.38
C ASP A 523 -16.57 1.72 -4.83
N THR A 524 -17.76 1.51 -5.39
CA THR A 524 -18.99 2.10 -4.86
C THR A 524 -19.28 1.61 -3.44
N VAL A 525 -19.11 0.31 -3.17
CA VAL A 525 -19.34 -0.22 -1.83
C VAL A 525 -18.31 0.34 -0.83
N LEU A 526 -17.04 0.48 -1.22
CA LEU A 526 -16.02 1.12 -0.39
C LEU A 526 -16.36 2.60 -0.12
N GLU A 527 -16.74 3.34 -1.15
CA GLU A 527 -17.17 4.74 -1.07
C GLU A 527 -18.31 4.89 -0.06
N GLU A 528 -19.32 4.03 -0.12
CA GLU A 528 -20.50 4.11 0.73
C GLU A 528 -20.29 3.60 2.16
N ASN A 529 -19.27 2.75 2.42
CA ASN A 529 -19.17 1.96 3.66
C ASN A 529 -17.85 2.11 4.43
N ALA A 530 -16.80 2.65 3.83
CA ALA A 530 -15.46 2.67 4.43
C ALA A 530 -14.69 3.96 4.15
N HIS A 531 -15.27 5.11 4.53
CA HIS A 531 -14.60 6.40 4.39
C HIS A 531 -13.34 6.46 5.28
N ASP A 532 -12.17 6.74 4.70
CA ASP A 532 -10.94 6.98 5.45
C ASP A 532 -10.83 8.48 5.78
N ILE A 533 -11.00 8.81 7.06
CA ILE A 533 -11.26 10.19 7.51
C ILE A 533 -9.95 10.99 7.59
N ILE A 534 -8.95 10.47 8.30
CA ILE A 534 -7.65 11.14 8.43
C ILE A 534 -6.93 11.14 7.08
N CYS A 535 -6.98 10.03 6.35
CA CYS A 535 -6.39 9.95 5.01
C CYS A 535 -6.94 11.05 4.10
N SER A 536 -8.27 11.19 4.02
CA SER A 536 -8.88 12.23 3.20
C SER A 536 -8.56 13.63 3.69
N ALA A 537 -8.45 13.87 4.99
CA ALA A 537 -8.09 15.19 5.53
C ALA A 537 -6.73 15.70 5.03
N LEU A 538 -5.85 14.80 4.58
CA LEU A 538 -4.50 15.11 4.11
C LEU A 538 -4.30 14.78 2.62
N VAL A 539 -5.38 14.76 1.84
CA VAL A 539 -5.28 14.70 0.38
C VAL A 539 -6.02 15.91 -0.20
N ASP A 540 -5.29 16.72 -0.95
CA ASP A 540 -5.84 17.87 -1.66
C ASP A 540 -6.80 17.34 -2.74
N ASP A 541 -8.04 17.81 -2.86
CA ASP A 541 -8.67 18.95 -2.20
C ASP A 541 -9.84 18.52 -1.29
N CYS A 542 -9.74 17.38 -0.61
CA CYS A 542 -10.86 16.75 0.10
C CYS A 542 -11.53 17.66 1.13
N ILE A 543 -10.76 18.43 1.91
CA ILE A 543 -11.30 19.42 2.86
C ILE A 543 -12.09 20.48 2.10
N GLU A 544 -11.52 21.09 1.06
CA GLU A 544 -12.20 22.16 0.31
C GLU A 544 -13.47 21.65 -0.38
N ARG A 545 -13.44 20.41 -0.90
CA ARG A 545 -14.60 19.77 -1.54
C ARG A 545 -15.62 19.23 -0.53
N GLY A 546 -15.23 19.03 0.72
CA GLY A 546 -16.07 18.43 1.77
C GLY A 546 -16.45 16.98 1.47
N LYS A 547 -15.55 16.22 0.84
CA LYS A 547 -15.77 14.83 0.38
C LYS A 547 -14.53 13.97 0.65
N SER A 548 -14.72 12.67 0.85
CA SER A 548 -13.60 11.73 0.95
C SER A 548 -12.86 11.58 -0.37
N VAL A 549 -11.66 10.99 -0.32
CA VAL A 549 -10.90 10.66 -1.54
C VAL A 549 -11.74 9.81 -2.49
N LYS A 550 -12.44 8.77 -1.99
CA LYS A 550 -13.24 7.86 -2.82
C LYS A 550 -14.46 8.52 -3.46
N GLN A 551 -14.91 9.64 -2.91
CA GLN A 551 -16.01 10.46 -3.43
C GLN A 551 -15.54 11.53 -4.44
N GLY A 552 -14.31 11.39 -4.97
CA GLY A 552 -13.70 12.36 -5.88
C GLY A 552 -13.13 13.59 -5.17
N GLY A 553 -12.67 13.44 -3.93
CA GLY A 553 -12.05 14.51 -3.16
C GLY A 553 -10.64 14.90 -3.66
N ALA A 554 -9.90 13.96 -4.23
CA ALA A 554 -8.52 14.17 -4.67
C ALA A 554 -8.39 15.05 -5.92
N LYS A 555 -7.28 15.78 -6.05
CA LYS A 555 -6.96 16.61 -7.22
C LYS A 555 -6.82 15.76 -8.49
N TYR A 556 -6.13 14.63 -8.37
CA TYR A 556 -5.89 13.68 -9.44
C TYR A 556 -6.49 12.32 -9.07
N ASP A 557 -7.11 11.63 -10.03
CA ASP A 557 -7.71 10.32 -9.80
C ASP A 557 -7.54 9.43 -11.03
N TRP A 558 -6.40 8.72 -11.08
CA TRP A 558 -6.15 7.65 -12.03
C TRP A 558 -5.75 6.39 -11.28
N VAL A 559 -6.30 5.27 -11.72
CA VAL A 559 -6.05 3.95 -11.16
C VAL A 559 -5.63 2.97 -12.25
N SER A 560 -5.02 1.86 -11.85
CA SER A 560 -4.72 0.77 -12.77
C SER A 560 -4.93 -0.61 -12.13
N GLY A 561 -5.51 -1.52 -12.91
CA GLY A 561 -5.50 -2.96 -12.62
C GLY A 561 -4.16 -3.60 -12.94
N LEU A 562 -4.02 -4.88 -12.59
CA LEU A 562 -2.79 -5.64 -12.70
C LEU A 562 -2.93 -6.80 -13.70
N GLN A 563 -2.12 -6.78 -14.75
CA GLN A 563 -2.12 -7.81 -15.78
C GLN A 563 -1.01 -8.84 -15.50
N VAL A 564 -1.40 -10.06 -15.14
CA VAL A 564 -0.46 -11.10 -14.69
C VAL A 564 -0.14 -12.06 -15.83
N GLY A 565 1.16 -12.34 -16.03
CA GLY A 565 1.63 -13.32 -17.02
C GLY A 565 2.08 -12.72 -18.36
N ILE A 566 2.58 -11.48 -18.38
CA ILE A 566 3.03 -10.78 -19.59
C ILE A 566 4.05 -11.60 -20.41
N ALA A 567 5.09 -12.12 -19.75
CA ALA A 567 6.11 -12.92 -20.44
C ALA A 567 5.54 -14.26 -20.96
N ASN A 568 4.65 -14.89 -20.19
CA ASN A 568 3.98 -16.13 -20.60
C ASN A 568 3.14 -15.91 -21.86
N LEU A 569 2.33 -14.84 -21.89
CA LEU A 569 1.52 -14.48 -23.06
C LEU A 569 2.41 -14.30 -24.31
N GLY A 570 3.43 -13.45 -24.22
CA GLY A 570 4.31 -13.18 -25.35
C GLY A 570 5.07 -14.42 -25.85
N ASN A 571 5.61 -15.22 -24.92
CA ASN A 571 6.33 -16.45 -25.25
C ASN A 571 5.42 -17.50 -25.91
N SER A 572 4.22 -17.68 -25.37
CA SER A 572 3.25 -18.66 -25.87
C SER A 572 2.74 -18.30 -27.26
N LEU A 573 2.33 -17.04 -27.47
CA LEU A 573 1.90 -16.57 -28.79
C LEU A 573 3.02 -16.63 -29.83
N ALA A 574 4.26 -16.31 -29.45
CA ALA A 574 5.42 -16.44 -30.33
C ALA A 574 5.70 -17.91 -30.73
N ALA A 575 5.51 -18.85 -29.80
CA ALA A 575 5.65 -20.29 -30.08
C ALA A 575 4.55 -20.81 -31.00
N VAL A 576 3.29 -20.43 -30.75
CA VAL A 576 2.15 -20.77 -31.61
C VAL A 576 2.37 -20.22 -33.02
N ARG A 577 2.68 -18.92 -33.15
CA ARG A 577 2.96 -18.28 -34.44
C ARG A 577 4.02 -19.04 -35.23
N LYS A 578 5.19 -19.25 -34.62
CA LYS A 578 6.34 -19.82 -35.33
C LYS A 578 6.14 -21.29 -35.67
N LEU A 579 5.80 -22.11 -34.68
CA LEU A 579 5.89 -23.57 -34.81
C LEU A 579 4.61 -24.18 -35.40
N VAL A 580 3.45 -23.54 -35.20
CA VAL A 580 2.17 -24.00 -35.76
C VAL A 580 1.91 -23.38 -37.13
N PHE A 581 2.01 -22.06 -37.27
CA PHE A 581 1.58 -21.37 -38.49
C PHE A 581 2.70 -21.06 -39.49
N GLU A 582 3.83 -20.52 -39.05
CA GLU A 582 4.92 -20.15 -39.98
C GLU A 582 5.69 -21.36 -40.50
N GLN A 583 5.91 -22.37 -39.66
CA GLN A 583 6.71 -23.55 -40.00
C GLN A 583 5.88 -24.84 -40.18
N GLY A 584 4.66 -24.90 -39.65
CA GLY A 584 3.81 -26.10 -39.75
C GLY A 584 4.40 -27.36 -39.10
N VAL A 585 5.35 -27.20 -38.16
CA VAL A 585 6.07 -28.34 -37.53
C VAL A 585 5.32 -28.94 -36.33
N ILE A 586 4.30 -28.23 -35.83
CA ILE A 586 3.38 -28.70 -34.79
C ILE A 586 1.96 -28.51 -35.32
N GLY A 587 1.14 -29.58 -35.27
CA GLY A 587 -0.27 -29.48 -35.62
C GLY A 587 -1.09 -28.77 -34.53
N GLN A 588 -2.18 -28.11 -34.91
CA GLN A 588 -3.07 -27.45 -33.94
C GLN A 588 -3.67 -28.44 -32.93
N GLN A 589 -4.27 -29.54 -33.41
CA GLN A 589 -4.85 -30.55 -32.52
C GLN A 589 -3.79 -31.24 -31.67
N GLN A 590 -2.56 -31.40 -32.19
CA GLN A 590 -1.43 -31.94 -31.44
C GLN A 590 -1.07 -31.03 -30.26
N LEU A 591 -1.01 -29.70 -30.49
CA LEU A 591 -0.75 -28.75 -29.42
C LEU A 591 -1.89 -28.73 -28.39
N ALA A 592 -3.15 -28.75 -28.83
CA ALA A 592 -4.31 -28.79 -27.94
C ALA A 592 -4.29 -30.02 -27.02
N ALA A 593 -4.07 -31.21 -27.59
CA ALA A 593 -4.02 -32.45 -26.82
C ALA A 593 -2.87 -32.45 -25.81
N ALA A 594 -1.70 -31.92 -26.19
CA ALA A 594 -0.57 -31.81 -25.27
C ALA A 594 -0.83 -30.82 -24.13
N LEU A 595 -1.53 -29.70 -24.39
CA LEU A 595 -1.91 -28.74 -23.34
C LEU A 595 -2.94 -29.32 -22.37
N GLU A 596 -3.96 -30.04 -22.86
CA GLU A 596 -4.99 -30.66 -22.01
C GLU A 596 -4.39 -31.74 -21.09
N ASN A 597 -3.38 -32.49 -21.58
CA ASN A 597 -2.69 -33.53 -20.82
C ASN A 597 -1.43 -33.03 -20.09
N ASP A 598 -1.22 -31.71 -19.96
CA ASP A 598 -0.05 -31.12 -19.28
C ASP A 598 1.30 -31.69 -19.75
N PHE A 599 1.42 -31.92 -21.07
CA PHE A 599 2.59 -32.50 -21.73
C PHE A 599 3.03 -33.87 -21.19
N ASP A 600 2.12 -34.66 -20.61
CA ASP A 600 2.44 -35.99 -20.08
C ASP A 600 2.99 -36.95 -21.16
N GLY A 601 3.86 -37.85 -20.72
CA GLY A 601 4.57 -38.80 -21.58
C GLY A 601 5.76 -38.21 -22.36
N LEU A 602 6.56 -39.11 -22.96
CA LEU A 602 7.78 -38.74 -23.67
C LEU A 602 7.52 -37.81 -24.86
N ASP A 603 6.48 -38.08 -25.64
CA ASP A 603 6.12 -37.27 -26.81
C ASP A 603 5.63 -35.87 -26.42
N GLY A 604 4.88 -35.77 -25.32
CA GLY A 604 4.45 -34.50 -24.72
C GLY A 604 5.65 -33.66 -24.28
N GLU A 605 6.59 -34.27 -23.56
CA GLU A 605 7.82 -33.58 -23.12
C GLU A 605 8.69 -33.14 -24.30
N LEU A 606 8.83 -33.97 -25.35
CA LEU A 606 9.56 -33.60 -26.57
C LEU A 606 8.91 -32.38 -27.26
N LEU A 607 7.58 -32.33 -27.30
CA LEU A 607 6.86 -31.17 -27.82
C LEU A 607 7.10 -29.93 -26.95
N ARG A 608 7.04 -30.07 -25.62
CA ARG A 608 7.31 -28.99 -24.66
C ARG A 608 8.71 -28.41 -24.84
N GLN A 609 9.73 -29.27 -25.00
CA GLN A 609 11.11 -28.83 -25.25
C GLN A 609 11.26 -28.07 -26.57
N ARG A 610 10.52 -28.45 -27.62
CA ARG A 610 10.49 -27.67 -28.86
C ARG A 610 9.87 -26.29 -28.65
N LEU A 611 8.74 -26.19 -27.92
CA LEU A 611 8.12 -24.90 -27.58
C LEU A 611 9.08 -24.01 -26.78
N MET A 612 9.82 -24.60 -25.83
CA MET A 612 10.77 -23.86 -24.98
C MET A 612 11.97 -23.32 -25.75
N ASN A 613 12.59 -24.15 -26.60
CA ASN A 613 13.90 -23.83 -27.17
C ASN A 613 13.86 -23.36 -28.63
N ASN A 614 12.86 -23.79 -29.40
CA ASN A 614 12.82 -23.56 -30.85
C ASN A 614 11.91 -22.38 -31.25
N ALA A 615 11.33 -21.69 -30.27
CA ALA A 615 10.63 -20.43 -30.45
C ALA A 615 11.33 -19.30 -29.68
N PRO A 616 11.37 -18.07 -30.23
CA PRO A 616 11.94 -16.93 -29.51
C PRO A 616 11.23 -16.72 -28.17
N LYS A 617 11.98 -16.17 -27.21
CA LYS A 617 11.46 -15.76 -25.91
C LYS A 617 11.62 -14.26 -25.75
N ILE A 618 10.68 -13.63 -25.06
CA ILE A 618 10.74 -12.21 -24.72
C ILE A 618 12.04 -11.93 -23.94
N TRP A 619 12.60 -10.73 -24.14
CA TRP A 619 13.87 -10.26 -23.53
C TRP A 619 15.18 -10.87 -24.06
N GLN A 620 15.13 -11.76 -25.04
CA GLN A 620 16.31 -12.09 -25.85
C GLN A 620 16.42 -11.06 -26.98
N ARG A 621 17.29 -10.04 -26.81
CA ARG A 621 17.64 -9.13 -27.94
C ARG A 621 18.19 -9.99 -29.07
N ARG A 622 17.44 -10.13 -30.16
CA ARG A 622 18.00 -10.53 -31.45
C ARG A 622 18.87 -9.35 -31.91
N ARG A 623 20.18 -9.52 -31.84
CA ARG A 623 21.11 -8.65 -32.56
C ARG A 623 20.97 -8.91 -34.05
#